data_AF-A0A0M9WSN1-F1
#
_entry.id   AF-A0A0M9WSN1-F1
#
_cell.length_a   1.000
_cell.length_b   1.000
_cell.length_c   1.000
_cell.angle_alpha   90.00
_cell.angle_beta   90.00
_cell.angle_gamma   90.00
#
_symmetry.space_group_name_H-M   'P 1'
#
loop_
_entity.id
_entity.type
_entity.pdbx_description
1 polymer ?
#
loop_
_entity_poly.entity_id
_entity_poly.type
_entity_poly.pdbx_seq_one_letter_code
_entity_poly.pdbx_strand_id
1 'polypeptide(L)'
;MLEQQKTPTPRFCKSLTLIVATIFLAGITATLIQYNKLPASIPVLQSFKSEHAQFGPKITIFYLPFIALMLFLLLQYLEMRAAYPILRKNKPTLSHIQRQNGIITFCLIKNSILLYFTYSLFNDLTVALGHERILQQWHAYVFLFVLSTIFIMGIVRGILLNKKG
;
A
#
# COMPACT_ATOMS: atom_id res chain seq x y z
N MET A 1 -27.33 15.81 -18.62
CA MET A 1 -27.06 15.83 -17.16
C MET A 1 -26.41 14.52 -16.67
N LEU A 2 -25.52 13.87 -17.43
CA LEU A 2 -24.89 12.59 -17.03
C LEU A 2 -23.48 12.74 -16.40
N GLU A 3 -22.85 13.89 -16.57
CA GLU A 3 -21.42 14.09 -16.27
C GLU A 3 -21.07 14.22 -14.78
N GLN A 4 -22.06 14.44 -13.91
CA GLN A 4 -21.83 14.63 -12.47
C GLN A 4 -21.91 13.34 -11.64
N GLN A 5 -22.18 12.19 -12.25
CA GLN A 5 -22.37 10.95 -11.50
C GLN A 5 -21.02 10.33 -11.08
N LYS A 6 -20.96 9.88 -9.82
CA LYS A 6 -19.82 9.15 -9.24
C LYS A 6 -19.57 7.87 -10.05
N THR A 7 -18.32 7.64 -10.44
CA THR A 7 -17.94 6.38 -11.10
C THR A 7 -17.90 5.27 -10.05
N PRO A 8 -18.59 4.14 -10.26
CA PRO A 8 -18.63 3.07 -9.27
C PRO A 8 -17.26 2.40 -9.14
N THR A 9 -16.85 2.14 -7.89
CA THR A 9 -15.64 1.36 -7.62
C THR A 9 -15.85 -0.09 -8.08
N PRO A 10 -14.91 -0.69 -8.84
CA PRO A 10 -15.00 -2.08 -9.27
C PRO A 10 -15.17 -3.05 -8.10
N ARG A 11 -16.00 -4.10 -8.27
CA ARG A 11 -16.22 -5.12 -7.22
C ARG A 11 -14.92 -5.79 -6.79
N PHE A 12 -14.06 -6.11 -7.75
CA PHE A 12 -12.72 -6.65 -7.49
C PHE A 12 -11.92 -5.81 -6.48
N CYS A 13 -11.94 -4.48 -6.62
CA CYS A 13 -11.24 -3.58 -5.70
C CYS A 13 -11.79 -3.63 -4.28
N LYS A 14 -13.11 -3.80 -4.13
CA LYS A 14 -13.73 -3.97 -2.80
C LYS A 14 -13.31 -5.29 -2.17
N SER A 15 -13.40 -6.39 -2.90
CA SER A 15 -12.98 -7.72 -2.43
C SER A 15 -11.50 -7.75 -2.07
N LEU A 16 -10.63 -7.23 -2.94
CA LEU A 16 -9.19 -7.14 -2.67
C LEU A 16 -8.90 -6.32 -1.41
N THR A 17 -9.54 -5.14 -1.28
CA THR A 17 -9.34 -4.28 -0.11
C THR A 17 -9.78 -4.96 1.18
N LEU A 18 -10.90 -5.69 1.15
CA LEU A 18 -11.39 -6.43 2.31
C LEU A 18 -10.39 -7.53 2.70
N ILE A 19 -9.95 -8.35 1.74
CA ILE A 19 -8.98 -9.43 1.99
C ILE A 19 -7.68 -8.88 2.57
N VAL A 20 -7.11 -7.85 1.95
CA VAL A 20 -5.84 -7.26 2.41
C VAL A 20 -6.00 -6.58 3.77
N ALA A 21 -7.12 -5.90 4.03
CA ALA A 21 -7.40 -5.32 5.34
C ALA A 21 -7.52 -6.39 6.44
N THR A 22 -8.15 -7.53 6.14
CA THR A 22 -8.20 -8.67 7.08
C THR A 22 -6.81 -9.22 7.37
N ILE A 23 -5.96 -9.37 6.36
CA ILE A 23 -4.57 -9.83 6.53
C ILE A 23 -3.77 -8.83 7.39
N PHE A 24 -3.92 -7.52 7.14
CA PHE A 24 -3.27 -6.48 7.93
C PHE A 24 -3.71 -6.49 9.39
N LEU A 25 -5.02 -6.62 9.65
CA LEU A 25 -5.55 -6.76 11.00
C LEU A 25 -5.01 -8.00 11.71
N ALA A 26 -4.98 -9.15 11.02
CA ALA A 26 -4.38 -10.37 11.55
C ALA A 26 -2.90 -10.18 11.90
N GLY A 27 -2.14 -9.44 11.08
CA GLY A 27 -0.76 -9.06 11.35
C GLY A 27 -0.61 -8.20 12.61
N ILE A 28 -1.43 -7.17 12.77
CA ILE A 28 -1.43 -6.35 13.99
C ILE A 28 -1.77 -7.21 15.21
N THR A 29 -2.81 -8.06 15.13
CA THR A 29 -3.21 -8.94 16.23
C THR A 29 -2.10 -9.91 16.61
N ALA A 30 -1.43 -10.52 15.62
CA ALA A 30 -0.30 -11.41 15.86
C ALA A 30 0.87 -10.68 16.55
N THR A 31 1.17 -9.44 16.16
CA THR A 31 2.17 -8.59 16.81
C THR A 31 1.78 -8.28 18.25
N LEU A 32 0.52 -7.93 18.52
CA LEU A 32 0.03 -7.65 19.87
C LEU A 32 0.16 -8.87 20.80
N ILE A 33 -0.20 -10.06 20.33
CA ILE A 33 -0.10 -11.31 21.10
C ILE A 33 1.37 -11.62 21.43
N GLN A 34 2.28 -11.38 20.49
CA GLN A 34 3.71 -11.70 20.63
C GLN A 34 4.52 -10.56 21.26
N TYR A 35 3.92 -9.39 21.47
CA TYR A 35 4.61 -8.19 21.94
C TYR A 35 5.34 -8.39 23.28
N ASN A 36 4.78 -9.19 24.18
CA ASN A 36 5.38 -9.49 25.47
C ASN A 36 6.61 -10.40 25.36
N LYS A 37 6.72 -11.18 24.28
CA LYS A 37 7.87 -12.06 24.01
C LYS A 37 9.02 -11.33 23.33
N LEU A 38 8.81 -10.09 22.87
CA LEU A 38 9.84 -9.32 22.19
C LEU A 38 10.89 -8.82 23.19
N PRO A 39 12.19 -8.88 22.81
CA PRO A 39 13.27 -8.29 23.60
C PRO A 39 13.05 -6.78 23.75
N ALA A 40 13.65 -6.16 24.78
CA ALA A 40 13.49 -4.73 25.04
C ALA A 40 13.95 -3.85 23.86
N SER A 41 14.95 -4.32 23.12
CA SER A 41 15.48 -3.70 21.91
C SER A 41 15.34 -4.63 20.70
N ILE A 42 14.85 -4.07 19.59
CA ILE A 42 14.70 -4.75 18.30
C ILE A 42 15.48 -3.99 17.22
N PRO A 43 15.93 -4.64 16.14
CA PRO A 43 16.50 -3.95 14.99
C PRO A 43 15.43 -3.04 14.34
N VAL A 44 15.70 -1.75 14.21
CA VAL A 44 14.68 -0.72 13.87
C VAL A 44 14.70 -0.31 12.40
N LEU A 45 15.82 -0.47 11.70
CA LEU A 45 15.87 -0.21 10.27
C LEU A 45 16.92 -1.12 9.65
N GLN A 46 16.52 -1.86 8.61
CA GLN A 46 17.49 -2.45 7.69
C GLN A 46 18.10 -1.30 6.88
N SER A 47 19.24 -0.78 7.33
CA SER A 47 20.04 0.08 6.48
C SER A 47 20.41 -0.67 5.21
N PHE A 48 20.12 -0.09 4.06
CA PHE A 48 20.53 -0.62 2.75
C PHE A 48 22.06 -0.71 2.58
N LYS A 49 22.85 -0.15 3.52
CA LYS A 49 24.29 0.02 3.37
C LYS A 49 25.15 -0.05 4.65
N SER A 50 24.58 -0.15 5.87
CA SER A 50 25.40 -0.08 7.09
C SER A 50 25.65 -1.45 7.71
N GLU A 51 26.92 -1.73 8.02
CA GLU A 51 27.40 -2.91 8.76
C GLU A 51 26.88 -3.00 10.21
N HIS A 52 26.13 -1.98 10.66
CA HIS A 52 25.54 -1.94 11.98
C HIS A 52 24.02 -1.82 11.87
N ALA A 53 23.31 -2.84 12.35
CA ALA A 53 21.88 -2.78 12.58
C ALA A 53 21.61 -1.79 13.71
N GLN A 54 20.83 -0.74 13.45
CA GLN A 54 20.39 0.17 14.51
C GLN A 54 19.33 -0.54 15.35
N PHE A 55 19.61 -0.76 16.63
CA PHE A 55 18.64 -1.26 17.60
C PHE A 55 17.91 -0.11 18.27
N GLY A 56 16.66 -0.35 18.66
CA GLY A 56 15.84 0.62 19.35
C GLY A 56 14.66 -0.05 20.04
N PRO A 57 13.83 0.72 20.76
CA PRO A 57 12.88 0.17 21.72
C PRO A 57 11.82 -0.68 21.02
N LYS A 58 11.40 -1.79 21.62
CA LYS A 58 10.41 -2.71 21.02
C LYS A 58 9.08 -2.08 20.57
N ILE A 59 8.73 -0.90 21.10
CA ILE A 59 7.56 -0.12 20.65
C ILE A 59 7.68 0.31 19.19
N THR A 60 8.90 0.40 18.64
CA THR A 60 9.13 0.80 17.24
C THR A 60 8.52 -0.16 16.23
N ILE A 61 8.20 -1.39 16.62
CA ILE A 61 7.51 -2.36 15.77
C ILE A 61 6.14 -1.84 15.28
N PHE A 62 5.53 -0.92 16.02
CA PHE A 62 4.25 -0.31 15.65
C PHE A 62 4.39 0.87 14.67
N TYR A 63 5.60 1.36 14.39
CA TYR A 63 5.79 2.40 13.37
C TYR A 63 5.43 1.90 11.98
N LEU A 64 5.78 0.66 11.63
CA LEU A 64 5.42 0.06 10.35
C LEU A 64 3.91 0.04 10.10
N PRO A 65 3.07 -0.55 10.98
CA PRO A 65 1.63 -0.56 10.78
C PRO A 65 1.02 0.86 10.84
N PHE A 66 1.58 1.78 11.63
CA PHE A 66 1.15 3.17 11.64
C PHE A 66 1.37 3.86 10.27
N ILE A 67 2.57 3.74 9.70
CA ILE A 67 2.90 4.28 8.38
C ILE A 67 2.03 3.62 7.29
N ALA A 68 1.86 2.30 7.36
CA ALA A 68 1.03 1.55 6.44
C ALA A 68 -0.42 2.06 6.43
N LEU A 69 -0.99 2.28 7.62
CA LEU A 69 -2.34 2.80 7.79
C LEU A 69 -2.45 4.23 7.23
N MET A 70 -1.50 5.12 7.54
CA MET A 70 -1.51 6.50 7.02
C MET A 70 -1.45 6.53 5.50
N LEU A 71 -0.55 5.75 4.88
CA LEU A 71 -0.43 5.66 3.42
C LEU A 71 -1.69 5.06 2.79
N PHE A 72 -2.25 4.02 3.41
CA PHE A 72 -3.50 3.42 2.96
C PHE A 72 -4.65 4.43 2.97
N LEU A 73 -4.81 5.20 4.06
CA LEU A 73 -5.85 6.23 4.17
C LEU A 73 -5.67 7.35 3.14
N LEU A 74 -4.43 7.81 2.93
CA LEU A 74 -4.11 8.80 1.89
C LEU A 74 -4.51 8.29 0.51
N LEU A 75 -4.14 7.07 0.16
CA LEU A 75 -4.46 6.49 -1.15
C LEU A 75 -5.94 6.15 -1.29
N GLN A 76 -6.59 5.77 -0.21
CA GLN A 76 -8.05 5.59 -0.16
C GLN A 76 -8.76 6.91 -0.46
N TYR A 77 -8.29 8.02 0.11
CA TYR A 77 -8.80 9.35 -0.20
C TYR A 77 -8.59 9.71 -1.69
N LEU A 78 -7.41 9.43 -2.25
CA LEU A 78 -7.13 9.66 -3.67
C LEU A 78 -7.98 8.79 -4.59
N GLU A 79 -8.23 7.52 -4.25
CA GLU A 79 -9.15 6.64 -4.98
C GLU A 79 -10.57 7.21 -4.97
N MET A 80 -11.06 7.65 -3.81
CA MET A 80 -12.38 8.26 -3.71
C MET A 80 -12.45 9.52 -4.57
N ARG A 81 -11.43 10.39 -4.52
CA ARG A 81 -11.35 11.60 -5.37
C ARG A 81 -11.34 11.26 -6.86
N ALA A 82 -10.64 10.20 -7.27
CA ALA A 82 -10.61 9.75 -8.66
C ALA A 82 -11.99 9.28 -9.17
N ALA A 83 -12.89 8.85 -8.28
CA ALA A 83 -14.23 8.43 -8.64
C ALA A 83 -15.19 9.60 -8.94
N TYR A 84 -14.93 10.79 -8.39
CA TYR A 84 -15.75 11.98 -8.61
C TYR A 84 -15.31 12.75 -9.86
N PRO A 85 -16.24 13.35 -10.61
CA PRO A 85 -15.90 14.27 -11.69
C PRO A 85 -15.33 15.56 -11.10
N ILE A 86 -14.04 15.79 -11.31
CA ILE A 86 -13.36 17.02 -10.88
C ILE A 86 -13.41 18.02 -12.04
N LEU A 87 -13.94 19.22 -11.80
CA LEU A 87 -13.86 20.31 -12.77
C LEU A 87 -12.41 20.77 -12.89
N ARG A 88 -11.91 20.82 -14.13
CA ARG A 88 -10.55 21.26 -14.43
C ARG A 88 -10.61 22.59 -15.18
N LYS A 89 -9.85 23.58 -14.72
CA LYS A 89 -9.74 24.87 -15.40
C LYS A 89 -9.22 24.63 -16.82
N ASN A 90 -9.98 25.06 -17.82
CA ASN A 90 -9.64 24.94 -19.25
C ASN A 90 -9.46 23.51 -19.77
N LYS A 91 -10.03 22.48 -19.11
CA LYS A 91 -10.01 21.10 -19.62
C LYS A 91 -11.37 20.43 -19.45
N PRO A 92 -11.79 19.56 -20.37
CA PRO A 92 -12.99 18.76 -20.20
C PRO A 92 -12.88 17.87 -18.95
N THR A 93 -14.02 17.54 -18.37
CA THR A 93 -14.19 16.50 -17.34
C THR A 93 -13.62 15.17 -17.84
N LEU A 94 -13.11 14.35 -16.92
CA LEU A 94 -12.62 13.01 -17.26
C LEU A 94 -13.80 12.10 -17.61
N SER A 95 -13.68 11.33 -18.69
CA SER A 95 -14.66 10.30 -19.02
C SER A 95 -14.74 9.24 -17.92
N HIS A 96 -15.84 8.49 -17.85
CA HIS A 96 -16.00 7.40 -16.88
C HIS A 96 -14.88 6.35 -16.98
N ILE A 97 -14.40 6.05 -18.20
CA ILE A 97 -13.35 5.07 -18.43
C ILE A 97 -12.00 5.58 -17.88
N GLN A 98 -11.71 6.87 -18.06
CA GLN A 98 -10.50 7.49 -17.51
C GLN A 98 -10.53 7.53 -15.98
N ARG A 99 -11.68 7.86 -15.38
CA ARG A 99 -11.88 7.80 -13.92
C ARG A 99 -11.72 6.38 -13.38
N GLN A 100 -12.30 5.38 -14.07
CA GLN A 100 -12.18 3.98 -13.69
C GLN A 100 -10.73 3.48 -13.71
N ASN A 101 -9.92 3.92 -14.68
CA ASN A 101 -8.48 3.62 -14.69
C ASN A 101 -7.76 4.18 -13.44
N GLY A 102 -8.09 5.43 -13.05
CA GLY A 102 -7.57 6.03 -11.82
C GLY A 102 -7.96 5.24 -10.57
N ILE A 103 -9.24 4.88 -10.44
CA ILE A 103 -9.74 4.06 -9.32
C ILE A 103 -8.97 2.74 -9.24
N ILE A 104 -8.83 2.01 -10.34
CA ILE A 104 -8.13 0.71 -10.37
C ILE A 104 -6.66 0.89 -9.98
N THR A 105 -5.99 1.93 -10.49
CA THR A 105 -4.57 2.18 -10.21
C THR A 105 -4.36 2.46 -8.72
N PHE A 106 -5.13 3.37 -8.12
CA PHE A 106 -5.04 3.65 -6.68
C PHE A 106 -5.41 2.44 -5.82
N CYS A 107 -6.42 1.68 -6.23
CA CYS A 107 -6.82 0.43 -5.58
C CYS A 107 -5.70 -0.61 -5.58
N LEU A 108 -4.95 -0.78 -6.67
CA LEU A 108 -3.81 -1.72 -6.72
C LEU A 108 -2.65 -1.21 -5.87
N ILE A 109 -2.32 0.08 -5.95
CA ILE A 109 -1.21 0.69 -5.19
C ILE A 109 -1.47 0.60 -3.69
N LYS A 110 -2.65 1.02 -3.21
CA LYS A 110 -2.96 1.03 -1.76
C LYS A 110 -2.90 -0.36 -1.15
N ASN A 111 -3.41 -1.37 -1.88
CA ASN A 111 -3.46 -2.74 -1.39
C ASN A 111 -2.08 -3.38 -1.44
N SER A 112 -1.28 -3.09 -2.47
CA SER A 112 0.11 -3.56 -2.55
C SER A 112 0.96 -2.99 -1.41
N ILE A 113 0.82 -1.69 -1.11
CA ILE A 113 1.49 -1.05 0.03
C ILE A 113 1.08 -1.69 1.35
N LEU A 114 -0.23 -1.81 1.60
CA LEU A 114 -0.72 -2.39 2.85
C LEU A 114 -0.23 -3.84 3.04
N LEU A 115 -0.25 -4.65 1.98
CA LEU A 115 0.24 -6.02 2.01
C LEU A 115 1.75 -6.09 2.23
N TYR A 116 2.54 -5.24 1.57
CA TYR A 116 3.99 -5.17 1.77
C TYR A 116 4.35 -4.80 3.21
N PHE A 117 3.72 -3.77 3.77
CA PHE A 117 3.98 -3.39 5.16
C PHE A 117 3.53 -4.46 6.15
N THR A 118 2.44 -5.17 5.87
CA THR A 118 2.01 -6.32 6.68
C THR A 118 3.06 -7.43 6.65
N TYR A 119 3.55 -7.75 5.46
CA TYR A 119 4.61 -8.74 5.27
C TYR A 119 5.90 -8.33 6.01
N SER A 120 6.33 -7.08 5.85
CA SER A 120 7.52 -6.55 6.55
C SER A 120 7.36 -6.60 8.06
N LEU A 121 6.17 -6.28 8.59
CA LEU A 121 5.86 -6.41 10.01
C LEU A 121 6.03 -7.85 10.50
N PHE A 122 5.53 -8.84 9.75
CA PHE A 122 5.72 -10.25 10.11
C PHE A 122 7.20 -10.65 10.06
N ASN A 123 7.92 -10.24 9.02
CA ASN A 123 9.34 -10.53 8.91
C ASN A 123 10.15 -9.93 10.07
N ASP A 124 9.87 -8.67 10.43
CA ASP A 124 10.50 -8.00 11.57
C ASP A 124 10.17 -8.68 12.90
N LEU A 125 8.92 -9.13 13.08
CA LEU A 125 8.48 -9.89 14.25
C LEU A 125 9.22 -11.23 14.35
N THR A 126 9.35 -11.96 13.25
CA THR A 126 10.08 -13.24 13.17
C THR A 126 11.56 -13.05 13.51
N VAL A 127 12.21 -12.03 12.93
CA VAL A 127 13.62 -11.70 13.22
C VAL A 127 13.81 -11.28 14.68
N ALA A 128 12.90 -10.47 15.23
CA ALA A 128 12.96 -10.03 16.62
C ALA A 128 12.76 -11.18 17.62
N LEU A 129 12.06 -12.25 17.21
CA LEU A 129 11.92 -13.50 17.95
C LEU A 129 13.09 -14.48 17.73
N GLY A 130 14.17 -14.04 17.07
CA GLY A 130 15.39 -14.83 16.87
C GLY A 130 15.30 -15.90 15.77
N HIS A 131 14.26 -15.88 14.95
CA HIS A 131 14.12 -16.79 13.81
C HIS A 131 14.79 -16.19 12.56
N GLU A 132 15.09 -17.04 11.58
CA GLU A 132 15.63 -16.59 10.30
C GLU A 132 14.62 -15.74 9.52
N ARG A 133 15.14 -14.85 8.66
CA ARG A 133 14.32 -13.99 7.80
C ARG A 133 13.49 -14.84 6.84
N ILE A 134 12.22 -14.48 6.67
CA ILE A 134 11.29 -15.19 5.78
C ILE A 134 11.68 -14.98 4.31
N LEU A 135 12.11 -13.76 3.93
CA LEU A 135 12.80 -13.50 2.65
C LEU A 135 14.09 -12.71 2.84
N GLN A 136 15.04 -12.95 1.93
CA GLN A 136 16.27 -12.17 1.78
C GLN A 136 15.98 -10.68 1.54
N GLN A 137 17.01 -9.87 1.78
CA GLN A 137 17.05 -8.40 1.73
C GLN A 137 16.50 -7.76 0.44
N TRP A 138 16.27 -8.55 -0.61
CA TRP A 138 15.79 -8.12 -1.92
C TRP A 138 14.29 -7.78 -1.99
N HIS A 139 13.49 -8.14 -0.97
CA HIS A 139 12.04 -7.94 -1.00
C HIS A 139 11.63 -6.48 -1.24
N ALA A 140 12.41 -5.51 -0.74
CA ALA A 140 12.15 -4.09 -0.95
C ALA A 140 12.31 -3.67 -2.42
N TYR A 141 13.32 -4.20 -3.12
CA TYR A 141 13.52 -3.95 -4.55
C TYR A 141 12.43 -4.59 -5.41
N VAL A 142 12.03 -5.82 -5.07
CA VAL A 142 10.92 -6.50 -5.74
C VAL A 142 9.62 -5.72 -5.55
N PHE A 143 9.35 -5.25 -4.33
CA PHE A 143 8.19 -4.42 -4.05
C PHE A 143 8.21 -3.11 -4.83
N LEU A 144 9.36 -2.43 -4.87
CA LEU A 144 9.53 -1.20 -5.67
C LEU A 144 9.24 -1.47 -7.14
N PHE A 145 9.78 -2.55 -7.69
CA PHE A 145 9.55 -2.96 -9.08
C PHE A 145 8.07 -3.21 -9.37
N VAL A 146 7.36 -3.91 -8.48
CA VAL A 146 5.90 -4.14 -8.59
C VAL A 146 5.13 -2.81 -8.55
N LEU A 147 5.45 -1.92 -7.60
CA LEU A 147 4.80 -0.61 -7.53
C LEU A 147 5.06 0.25 -8.76
N SER A 148 6.31 0.31 -9.24
CA SER A 148 6.67 1.02 -10.45
C SER A 148 5.91 0.47 -11.66
N THR A 149 5.77 -0.84 -11.76
CA THR A 149 5.01 -1.50 -12.84
C THR A 149 3.54 -1.09 -12.81
N ILE A 150 2.90 -1.13 -11.64
CA ILE A 150 1.49 -0.68 -11.48
C ILE A 150 1.33 0.79 -11.87
N PHE A 151 2.26 1.65 -11.45
CA PHE A 151 2.22 3.08 -11.74
C PHE A 151 2.39 3.37 -13.23
N ILE A 152 3.38 2.75 -13.88
CA ILE A 152 3.64 2.88 -15.32
C ILE A 152 2.42 2.39 -16.12
N MET A 153 1.87 1.22 -15.78
CA MET A 153 0.67 0.70 -16.44
C MET A 153 -0.53 1.65 -16.30
N GLY A 154 -0.75 2.22 -15.12
CA GLY A 154 -1.80 3.20 -14.88
C GLY A 154 -1.66 4.46 -15.74
N ILE A 155 -0.43 4.99 -15.86
CA ILE A 155 -0.13 6.16 -16.70
C ILE A 155 -0.30 5.84 -18.18
N VAL A 156 0.34 4.77 -18.68
CA VAL A 156 0.29 4.38 -20.09
C VAL A 156 -1.15 4.17 -20.53
N ARG A 157 -1.94 3.43 -19.73
CA ARG A 157 -3.37 3.22 -20.01
C ARG A 157 -4.14 4.54 -19.98
N GLY A 158 -3.83 5.45 -19.06
CA GLY A 158 -4.41 6.78 -19.00
C GLY A 158 -4.16 7.60 -20.26
N ILE A 159 -2.92 7.61 -20.77
CA ILE A 159 -2.55 8.32 -22.00
C ILE A 159 -3.24 7.71 -23.22
N LEU A 160 -3.27 6.38 -23.33
CA LEU A 160 -3.94 5.68 -24.43
C LEU A 160 -5.44 5.97 -24.47
N LEU A 161 -6.10 6.05 -23.31
CA LEU A 161 -7.51 6.40 -23.20
C LEU A 161 -7.78 7.87 -23.54
N ASN A 162 -6.81 8.76 -23.36
CA ASN A 162 -6.92 10.17 -23.75
C ASN A 162 -6.73 10.40 -25.26
N LYS A 163 -6.06 9.48 -25.98
CA LYS A 163 -5.92 9.56 -27.44
C LYS A 163 -7.15 9.03 -28.19
N LYS A 164 -8.01 8.27 -27.52
CA LYS A 164 -9.18 7.59 -28.11
C LYS A 164 -10.51 8.32 -27.88
N GLY A 165 -10.52 9.40 -27.09
CA GLY A 165 -11.70 10.22 -26.81
C GLY A 165 -11.43 11.67 -27.18
#